data_AF-A0A4V6N9M3-F1
#
_entry.id   AF-A0A4V6N9M3-F1
#
_cell.length_a   1.000
_cell.length_b   1.000
_cell.length_c   1.000
_cell.angle_alpha   90.00
_cell.angle_beta   90.00
_cell.angle_gamma   90.00
#
_symmetry.space_group_name_H-M   'P 1'
#
loop_
_entity.id
_entity.type
_entity.pdbx_description
1 polymer ?
#
loop_
_entity_poly.entity_id
_entity_poly.type
_entity_poly.pdbx_seq_one_letter_code
_entity_poly.pdbx_strand_id
1 'polypeptide(L)'
;MSTGHVEYASLNGTHIFKLIGEVRAQSCISLDKLLSKIEQQSNVVGAIVDLTQTTFIDSTVLGVLAKLGLKLKQTHQIQAVMLSTNPDITTLANSMGLGQVFVILNYCGDPKVCTRELIEEHIPHNAMLTTVLDAHKTLMKLNESNQNMFEPLVKQLQKEQDTLEQVSQQNV
;
A
#
# COMPACT_ATOMS: atom_id res chain seq x y z
N MET A 1 -1.24 13.29 -20.35
CA MET A 1 -2.00 12.46 -19.41
C MET A 1 -1.01 12.05 -18.34
N SER A 2 -0.91 12.78 -17.24
CA SER A 2 0.04 12.45 -16.17
C SER A 2 -0.45 11.19 -15.46
N THR A 3 0.38 10.16 -15.47
CA THR A 3 0.26 8.99 -14.59
C THR A 3 0.26 9.48 -13.15
N GLY A 4 -0.49 8.81 -12.25
CA GLY A 4 -0.44 9.16 -10.84
C GLY A 4 0.91 8.80 -10.22
N HIS A 5 1.22 9.40 -9.08
CA HIS A 5 2.47 9.20 -8.37
C HIS A 5 2.26 9.19 -6.85
N VAL A 6 3.29 8.75 -6.13
CA VAL A 6 3.30 8.72 -4.68
C VAL A 6 4.36 9.68 -4.19
N GLU A 7 4.02 10.54 -3.23
CA GLU A 7 4.95 11.42 -2.55
C GLU A 7 5.07 11.05 -1.08
N TYR A 8 6.20 11.39 -0.48
CA TYR A 8 6.53 11.07 0.89
C TYR A 8 7.17 12.25 1.62
N ALA A 9 6.84 12.38 2.90
CA ALA A 9 7.54 13.22 3.86
C ALA A 9 7.64 12.51 5.21
N SER A 10 8.66 12.87 6.00
CA SER A 10 8.73 12.49 7.40
C SER A 10 9.18 13.66 8.27
N LEU A 11 8.62 13.73 9.47
CA LEU A 11 8.96 14.73 10.48
C LEU A 11 8.78 14.14 11.87
N ASN A 12 9.85 14.12 12.67
CA ASN A 12 9.84 13.68 14.07
C ASN A 12 9.15 12.33 14.31
N GLY A 13 9.37 11.35 13.42
CA GLY A 13 8.76 10.02 13.52
C GLY A 13 7.33 9.91 12.98
N THR A 14 6.75 11.01 12.50
CA THR A 14 5.49 10.98 11.74
C THR A 14 5.79 10.87 10.25
N HIS A 15 5.17 9.91 9.59
CA HIS A 15 5.33 9.62 8.17
C HIS A 15 4.08 10.04 7.40
N ILE A 16 4.24 10.71 6.27
CA ILE A 16 3.14 11.17 5.42
C ILE A 16 3.36 10.61 4.03
N PHE A 17 2.36 9.90 3.52
CA PHE A 17 2.31 9.37 2.16
C PHE A 17 1.18 10.07 1.43
N LYS A 18 1.46 10.69 0.30
CA LYS A 18 0.45 11.38 -0.50
C LYS A 18 0.33 10.71 -1.86
N LEU A 19 -0.86 10.26 -2.21
CA LEU A 19 -1.14 9.60 -3.49
C LEU A 19 -1.92 10.57 -4.37
N ILE A 20 -1.40 10.85 -5.57
CA ILE A 20 -1.94 11.86 -6.47
C ILE A 20 -2.28 11.20 -7.81
N GLY A 21 -3.47 11.47 -8.35
CA GLY A 21 -3.91 10.95 -9.64
C GLY A 21 -4.25 9.45 -9.62
N GLU A 22 -3.95 8.77 -10.73
CA GLU A 22 -4.19 7.33 -10.88
C GLU A 22 -2.99 6.51 -10.38
N VAL A 23 -3.11 5.93 -9.19
CA VAL A 23 -2.05 5.10 -8.61
C VAL A 23 -2.39 3.63 -8.79
N ARG A 24 -1.48 2.87 -9.41
CA ARG A 24 -1.63 1.44 -9.72
C ARG A 24 -0.46 0.64 -9.20
N ALA A 25 -0.52 -0.68 -9.33
CA ALA A 25 0.52 -1.63 -8.92
C ALA A 25 1.97 -1.25 -9.33
N GLN A 26 2.16 -0.53 -10.44
CA GLN A 26 3.49 -0.08 -10.89
C GLN A 26 4.18 0.85 -9.87
N SER A 27 3.42 1.75 -9.23
CA SER A 27 3.96 2.69 -8.22
C SER A 27 4.07 2.05 -6.82
N CYS A 28 3.65 0.78 -6.65
CA CYS A 28 3.60 0.11 -5.35
C CYS A 28 4.95 -0.37 -4.82
N ILE A 29 5.95 -0.61 -5.67
CA ILE A 29 7.22 -1.19 -5.19
C ILE A 29 8.04 -0.18 -4.41
N SER A 30 8.14 1.05 -4.90
CA SER A 30 8.79 2.12 -4.16
C SER A 30 8.08 2.40 -2.84
N LEU A 31 6.74 2.31 -2.83
CA LEU A 31 5.94 2.39 -1.62
C LEU A 31 6.25 1.22 -0.66
N ASP A 32 6.13 -0.03 -1.09
CA ASP A 32 6.34 -1.23 -0.24
C ASP A 32 7.78 -1.30 0.33
N LYS A 33 8.80 -0.92 -0.46
CA LYS A 33 10.18 -0.76 0.02
C LYS A 33 10.28 0.30 1.10
N LEU A 34 9.64 1.45 0.91
CA LEU A 34 9.63 2.54 1.89
C LEU A 34 8.91 2.13 3.17
N LEU A 35 7.75 1.48 3.06
CA LEU A 35 7.04 0.93 4.21
C LEU A 35 7.93 -0.03 4.98
N SER A 36 8.54 -1.01 4.31
CA SER A 36 9.45 -1.98 4.92
C SER A 36 10.63 -1.32 5.67
N LYS A 37 11.11 -0.17 5.20
CA LYS A 37 12.14 0.61 5.91
C LYS A 37 11.59 1.28 7.17
N ILE A 38 10.39 1.86 7.10
CA ILE A 38 9.72 2.52 8.23
C ILE A 38 9.40 1.50 9.33
N GLU A 39 9.02 0.28 8.96
CA GLU A 39 8.77 -0.82 9.91
C GLU A 39 9.99 -1.19 10.77
N GLN A 40 11.20 -0.89 10.30
CA GLN A 40 12.45 -1.18 11.03
C GLN A 40 12.88 -0.02 11.93
N GLN A 41 12.18 1.11 11.88
CA GLN A 41 12.51 2.29 12.68
C GLN A 41 11.88 2.19 14.08
N SER A 42 12.68 2.44 15.11
CA SER A 42 12.22 2.42 16.50
C SER A 42 11.46 3.69 16.92
N ASN A 43 11.59 4.77 16.15
CA ASN A 43 11.08 6.10 16.48
C ASN A 43 9.83 6.49 15.68
N VAL A 44 9.04 5.52 15.22
CA VAL A 44 7.77 5.80 14.53
C VAL A 44 6.73 6.24 15.57
N VAL A 45 6.13 7.41 15.32
CA VAL A 45 5.12 8.06 16.17
C VAL A 45 3.76 8.10 15.49
N GLY A 46 3.72 8.11 14.15
CA GLY A 46 2.47 8.19 13.40
C GLY A 46 2.65 7.94 11.91
N ALA A 47 1.56 7.59 11.24
CA ALA A 47 1.50 7.63 9.79
C ALA A 47 0.17 8.22 9.29
N ILE A 48 0.27 9.01 8.21
CA ILE A 48 -0.85 9.61 7.50
C ILE A 48 -0.76 9.19 6.04
N VAL A 49 -1.84 8.66 5.50
CA VAL A 49 -2.01 8.36 4.08
C VAL A 49 -3.02 9.35 3.51
N ASP A 50 -2.55 10.29 2.71
CA ASP A 50 -3.34 11.31 2.04
C ASP A 50 -3.75 10.85 0.64
N LEU A 51 -5.05 10.55 0.48
CA LEU A 51 -5.69 10.18 -0.78
C LEU A 51 -6.56 11.32 -1.35
N THR A 52 -6.45 12.53 -0.82
CA THR A 52 -7.36 13.65 -1.17
C THR A 52 -7.26 14.10 -2.62
N GLN A 53 -6.14 13.80 -3.29
CA GLN A 53 -5.91 14.06 -4.71
C GLN A 53 -5.82 12.77 -5.54
N THR A 54 -6.15 11.62 -4.96
CA THR A 54 -6.20 10.36 -5.68
C THR A 54 -7.49 10.30 -6.52
N THR A 55 -7.37 9.91 -7.79
CA THR A 55 -8.50 9.74 -8.70
C THR A 55 -8.82 8.28 -8.97
N PHE A 56 -7.83 7.40 -8.84
CA PHE A 56 -7.98 5.95 -8.96
C PHE A 56 -6.95 5.23 -8.08
N ILE A 57 -7.36 4.13 -7.46
CA ILE A 57 -6.50 3.25 -6.68
C ILE A 57 -6.93 1.79 -6.88
N ASP A 58 -5.98 0.88 -7.10
CA ASP A 58 -6.27 -0.54 -7.24
C ASP A 58 -6.15 -1.31 -5.92
N SER A 59 -6.55 -2.60 -5.93
CA SER A 59 -6.45 -3.48 -4.76
C SER A 59 -5.01 -3.71 -4.31
N THR A 60 -4.03 -3.63 -5.22
CA THR A 60 -2.62 -3.81 -4.87
C THR A 60 -2.14 -2.67 -3.99
N VAL A 61 -2.41 -1.42 -4.38
CA VAL A 61 -2.04 -0.25 -3.57
C VAL A 61 -2.75 -0.30 -2.21
N LEU A 62 -4.05 -0.62 -2.18
CA LEU A 62 -4.81 -0.76 -0.93
C LEU A 62 -4.26 -1.86 -0.02
N GLY A 63 -3.80 -2.98 -0.59
CA GLY A 63 -3.14 -4.05 0.17
C GLY A 63 -1.79 -3.65 0.76
N VAL A 64 -0.99 -2.88 0.01
CA VAL A 64 0.27 -2.30 0.50
C VAL A 64 0.00 -1.30 1.64
N LEU A 65 -1.01 -0.45 1.51
CA LEU A 65 -1.43 0.47 2.58
C LEU A 65 -1.96 -0.30 3.80
N ALA A 66 -2.75 -1.34 3.59
CA ALA A 66 -3.23 -2.21 4.67
C ALA A 66 -2.07 -2.86 5.45
N LYS A 67 -0.99 -3.26 4.76
CA LYS A 67 0.22 -3.80 5.38
C LYS A 67 0.86 -2.79 6.33
N LEU A 68 1.00 -1.53 5.92
CA LEU A 68 1.46 -0.44 6.80
C LEU A 68 0.55 -0.31 8.04
N GLY A 69 -0.76 -0.16 7.83
CA GLY A 69 -1.70 0.06 8.92
C GLY A 69 -1.70 -1.08 9.93
N LEU A 70 -1.68 -2.32 9.45
CA LEU A 70 -1.62 -3.51 10.28
C LEU A 70 -0.33 -3.55 11.10
N LYS A 71 0.81 -3.25 10.47
CA LYS A 71 2.11 -3.33 11.12
C LYS A 71 2.30 -2.25 12.18
N LEU A 72 1.88 -1.02 11.91
CA LEU A 72 1.91 0.08 12.89
C LEU A 72 1.05 -0.25 14.11
N LYS A 73 -0.15 -0.79 13.87
CA LYS A 73 -1.07 -1.20 14.93
C LYS A 73 -0.48 -2.34 15.79
N GLN A 74 0.14 -3.34 15.16
CA GLN A 74 0.71 -4.49 15.86
C GLN A 74 2.02 -4.19 16.58
N THR A 75 2.93 -3.44 15.95
CA THR A 75 4.31 -3.26 16.43
C THR A 75 4.42 -2.05 17.35
N HIS A 76 3.76 -0.94 16.99
CA HIS A 76 3.90 0.33 17.69
C HIS A 76 2.63 0.74 18.45
N GLN A 77 1.54 -0.04 18.37
CA GLN A 77 0.22 0.31 18.94
C GLN A 77 -0.31 1.66 18.41
N ILE A 78 0.12 2.03 17.21
CA ILE A 78 -0.28 3.27 16.53
C ILE A 78 -1.33 2.92 15.50
N GLN A 79 -2.46 3.63 15.53
CA GLN A 79 -3.44 3.58 14.46
C GLN A 79 -3.16 4.69 13.45
N ALA A 80 -2.86 4.32 12.21
CA ALA A 80 -2.59 5.27 11.15
C ALA A 80 -3.87 6.00 10.71
N VAL A 81 -3.71 7.18 10.12
CA VAL A 81 -4.82 7.99 9.61
C VAL A 81 -4.83 7.93 8.09
N MET A 82 -6.00 7.76 7.49
CA MET A 82 -6.20 7.86 6.04
C MET A 82 -7.12 9.05 5.76
N LEU A 83 -6.64 10.01 4.97
CA LEU A 83 -7.42 11.15 4.51
C LEU A 83 -8.00 10.80 3.13
N SER A 84 -9.32 10.82 3.00
CA SER A 84 -9.98 10.55 1.73
C SER A 84 -11.21 11.44 1.57
N THR A 85 -11.20 12.28 0.55
CA THR A 85 -12.28 13.22 0.20
C THR A 85 -13.12 12.72 -0.98
N ASN A 86 -12.60 11.75 -1.74
CA ASN A 86 -13.33 11.11 -2.83
C ASN A 86 -14.21 9.97 -2.27
N PRO A 87 -15.56 10.06 -2.37
CA PRO A 87 -16.47 9.07 -1.79
C PRO A 87 -16.31 7.67 -2.40
N ASP A 88 -15.93 7.56 -3.68
CA ASP A 88 -15.73 6.28 -4.34
C ASP A 88 -14.49 5.57 -3.77
N ILE A 89 -13.40 6.31 -3.59
CA ILE A 89 -12.17 5.81 -2.95
C ILE A 89 -12.42 5.45 -1.49
N THR A 90 -13.14 6.29 -0.75
CA THR A 90 -13.53 5.99 0.64
C THR A 90 -14.38 4.73 0.74
N THR A 91 -15.33 4.54 -0.18
CA THR A 91 -16.17 3.33 -0.23
C THR A 91 -15.32 2.10 -0.54
N LEU A 92 -14.40 2.20 -1.51
CA LEU A 92 -13.49 1.13 -1.88
C LEU A 92 -12.54 0.74 -0.73
N ALA A 93 -11.95 1.72 -0.04
CA ALA A 93 -11.08 1.46 1.10
C ALA A 93 -11.85 0.74 2.24
N ASN A 94 -13.09 1.18 2.50
CA ASN A 94 -13.94 0.53 3.50
C ASN A 94 -14.36 -0.89 3.10
N SER A 95 -14.75 -1.12 1.84
CA SER A 95 -15.14 -2.45 1.37
C SER A 95 -13.98 -3.44 1.42
N MET A 96 -12.75 -2.97 1.20
CA MET A 96 -11.52 -3.75 1.36
C MET A 96 -11.09 -3.92 2.83
N GLY A 97 -11.81 -3.31 3.79
CA GLY A 97 -11.58 -3.48 5.23
C GLY A 97 -10.52 -2.57 5.85
N LEU A 98 -10.07 -1.52 5.14
CA LEU A 98 -9.00 -0.64 5.65
C LEU A 98 -9.40 0.14 6.90
N GLY A 99 -10.70 0.35 7.14
CA GLY A 99 -11.20 0.97 8.38
C GLY A 99 -10.85 0.19 9.66
N GLN A 100 -10.41 -1.07 9.55
CA GLN A 100 -9.95 -1.86 10.70
C GLN A 100 -8.52 -1.49 11.16
N VAL A 101 -7.72 -0.92 10.26
CA VAL A 101 -6.30 -0.60 10.47
C VAL A 101 -5.99 0.89 10.33
N PHE A 102 -6.90 1.67 9.70
CA PHE A 102 -6.83 3.12 9.61
C PHE A 102 -8.03 3.78 10.28
N VAL A 103 -7.81 4.97 10.85
CA VAL A 103 -8.89 5.95 11.04
C VAL A 103 -9.07 6.70 9.72
N ILE A 104 -10.21 6.51 9.04
CA ILE A 104 -10.50 7.19 7.78
C ILE A 104 -11.21 8.52 8.09
N LEU A 105 -10.64 9.63 7.63
CA LEU A 105 -11.17 10.97 7.84
C LEU A 105 -11.44 11.63 6.48
N ASN A 106 -12.64 12.21 6.35
CA ASN A 106 -12.93 13.16 5.29
C ASN A 106 -12.47 14.55 5.72
N TYR A 107 -11.17 14.80 5.59
CA TYR A 107 -10.57 16.08 5.94
C TYR A 107 -9.76 16.60 4.75
N CYS A 108 -10.15 17.78 4.27
CA CYS A 108 -9.42 18.55 3.27
C CYS A 108 -8.90 19.83 3.94
N GLY A 109 -7.90 19.70 4.81
CA GLY A 109 -7.07 20.84 5.15
C GLY A 109 -6.08 21.10 4.01
N ASP A 110 -5.46 22.28 4.01
CA ASP A 110 -4.29 22.56 3.16
C ASP A 110 -3.02 22.42 4.03
N PRO A 111 -2.58 21.20 4.39
CA PRO A 111 -1.31 21.03 5.04
C PRO A 111 -0.25 21.33 3.97
N LYS A 112 0.32 22.54 4.01
CA LYS A 112 1.55 22.89 3.28
C LYS A 112 2.72 22.04 3.82
N VAL A 113 2.71 20.75 3.48
CA VAL A 113 3.75 19.80 3.81
C VAL A 113 4.61 19.63 2.57
N CYS A 114 5.91 19.82 2.73
CA CYS A 114 6.87 19.59 1.65
C CYS A 114 7.08 18.08 1.48
N THR A 115 6.26 17.45 0.64
CA THR A 115 6.41 16.07 0.19
C THR A 115 7.39 16.00 -0.99
N ARG A 116 8.00 14.81 -1.19
CA ARG A 116 8.87 14.51 -2.33
C ARG A 116 8.33 13.29 -3.05
N GLU A 117 8.24 13.35 -4.36
CA GLU A 117 7.87 12.23 -5.21
C GLU A 117 8.83 11.03 -5.01
N LEU A 118 8.26 9.84 -4.90
CA LEU A 118 9.01 8.59 -4.87
C LEU A 118 9.47 8.28 -6.30
N ILE A 119 10.77 7.99 -6.44
CA ILE A 119 11.34 7.62 -7.73
C ILE A 119 10.74 6.28 -8.17
N GLU A 120 10.15 6.25 -9.37
CA GLU A 120 9.77 5.02 -10.03
C GLU A 120 11.04 4.36 -10.60
N GLU A 121 11.37 3.17 -10.09
CA GLU A 121 12.50 2.39 -10.60
C GLU A 121 12.03 1.42 -11.70
N HIS A 122 12.95 0.94 -12.53
CA HIS A 122 12.63 -0.20 -13.39
C HIS A 122 12.41 -1.44 -12.52
N ILE A 123 11.20 -1.97 -12.57
CA ILE A 123 10.73 -3.05 -11.72
C ILE A 123 10.85 -4.38 -12.48
N PRO A 124 11.63 -5.34 -12.00
CA PRO A 124 11.63 -6.68 -12.58
C PRO A 124 10.31 -7.40 -12.26
N HIS A 125 9.86 -8.27 -13.18
CA HIS A 125 8.58 -8.99 -13.08
C HIS A 125 8.42 -9.75 -11.76
N ASN A 126 9.48 -10.38 -11.27
CA ASN A 126 9.46 -11.13 -10.01
C ASN A 126 9.13 -10.23 -8.81
N ALA A 127 9.73 -9.04 -8.71
CA ALA A 127 9.48 -8.10 -7.62
C ALA A 127 8.03 -7.60 -7.65
N MET A 128 7.49 -7.34 -8.84
CA MET A 128 6.08 -6.97 -9.01
C MET A 128 5.16 -8.11 -8.55
N LEU A 129 5.43 -9.35 -8.96
CA LEU A 129 4.65 -10.51 -8.57
C LEU A 129 4.64 -10.70 -7.04
N THR A 130 5.81 -10.56 -6.39
CA THR A 130 5.93 -10.63 -4.94
C THR A 130 5.11 -9.53 -4.25
N THR A 131 5.24 -8.26 -4.68
CA THR A 131 4.47 -7.15 -4.07
C THR A 131 2.97 -7.34 -4.25
N VAL A 132 2.51 -7.81 -5.43
CA VAL A 132 1.08 -8.08 -5.69
C VAL A 132 0.58 -9.21 -4.79
N LEU A 133 1.33 -10.31 -4.67
CA LEU A 133 0.98 -11.44 -3.80
C LEU A 133 0.85 -11.01 -2.34
N ASP A 134 1.83 -10.27 -1.83
CA ASP A 134 1.86 -9.83 -0.43
C ASP A 134 0.73 -8.84 -0.13
N ALA A 135 0.43 -7.93 -1.06
CA ALA A 135 -0.69 -7.00 -0.93
C ALA A 135 -2.02 -7.75 -0.78
N HIS A 136 -2.30 -8.71 -1.67
CA HIS A 136 -3.54 -9.47 -1.64
C HIS A 136 -3.62 -10.40 -0.43
N LYS A 137 -2.53 -11.09 -0.06
CA LYS A 137 -2.46 -11.87 1.19
C LYS A 137 -2.75 -10.99 2.42
N THR A 138 -2.32 -9.73 2.41
CA THR A 138 -2.63 -8.79 3.49
C THR A 138 -4.11 -8.44 3.51
N LEU A 139 -4.73 -8.13 2.37
CA LEU A 139 -6.17 -7.89 2.29
C LEU A 139 -7.00 -9.09 2.76
N MET A 140 -6.61 -10.30 2.38
CA MET A 140 -7.26 -11.54 2.81
C MET A 140 -7.29 -11.70 4.34
N LYS A 141 -6.24 -11.26 5.03
CA LYS A 141 -6.16 -11.29 6.50
C LYS A 141 -7.08 -10.27 7.18
N LEU A 142 -7.58 -9.27 6.46
CA LEU A 142 -8.44 -8.24 7.04
C LEU A 142 -9.86 -8.73 7.28
N ASN A 143 -10.42 -9.56 6.38
CA ASN A 143 -11.77 -10.10 6.53
C ASN A 143 -12.01 -11.32 5.64
N GLU A 144 -13.01 -12.13 5.99
CA GLU A 144 -13.37 -13.36 5.29
C GLU A 144 -13.85 -13.13 3.85
N SER A 145 -14.49 -11.99 3.57
CA SER A 145 -14.91 -11.64 2.20
C SER A 145 -13.70 -11.50 1.27
N ASN A 146 -12.66 -10.80 1.72
CA ASN A 146 -11.41 -10.65 0.99
C ASN A 146 -10.69 -12.00 0.84
N GLN A 147 -10.69 -12.83 1.89
CA GLN A 147 -10.16 -14.20 1.84
C GLN A 147 -10.79 -14.99 0.69
N ASN A 148 -12.12 -15.07 0.65
CA ASN A 148 -12.85 -15.83 -0.37
C ASN A 148 -12.68 -15.25 -1.78
N MET A 149 -12.64 -13.92 -1.89
CA MET A 149 -12.51 -13.22 -3.17
C MET A 149 -11.12 -13.39 -3.79
N PHE A 150 -10.05 -13.27 -3.01
CA PHE A 150 -8.68 -13.22 -3.53
C PHE A 150 -7.94 -14.57 -3.46
N GLU A 151 -8.44 -15.56 -2.73
CA GLU A 151 -7.80 -16.88 -2.64
C GLU A 151 -7.53 -17.54 -4.00
N PRO A 152 -8.46 -17.55 -4.98
CA PRO A 152 -8.19 -18.13 -6.29
C PRO A 152 -7.05 -17.42 -7.04
N LEU A 153 -7.03 -16.09 -6.98
CA LEU A 153 -6.01 -15.25 -7.62
C LEU A 153 -4.63 -15.50 -6.98
N VAL A 154 -4.55 -15.49 -5.65
CA VAL A 154 -3.29 -15.72 -4.93
C VAL A 154 -2.74 -17.12 -5.23
N LYS A 155 -3.59 -18.16 -5.28
CA LYS A 155 -3.14 -19.51 -5.65
C LYS A 155 -2.57 -19.58 -7.07
N GLN A 156 -3.14 -18.84 -8.02
CA GLN A 156 -2.63 -18.80 -9.38
C GLN A 156 -1.28 -18.07 -9.46
N LEU A 157 -1.18 -16.89 -8.84
CA LEU A 157 0.04 -16.10 -8.80
C LEU A 157 1.18 -16.83 -8.08
N GLN A 158 0.88 -17.60 -7.03
CA GLN A 158 1.88 -18.40 -6.32
C GLN A 158 2.47 -19.50 -7.21
N LYS A 159 1.64 -20.18 -8.02
CA LYS A 159 2.13 -21.18 -8.99
C LYS A 159 3.05 -20.56 -10.05
N GLU A 160 2.71 -19.36 -10.51
CA GLU A 160 3.58 -18.62 -11.44
C GLU A 160 4.93 -18.29 -10.80
N GLN A 161 4.92 -17.83 -9.55
CA GLN A 161 6.14 -17.55 -8.78
C GLN A 161 7.02 -18.80 -8.66
N ASP A 162 6.43 -19.93 -8.24
CA ASP A 162 7.16 -21.19 -8.05
C ASP A 162 7.76 -21.70 -9.39
N THR A 163 7.04 -21.50 -10.50
CA THR A 163 7.52 -21.87 -11.84
C THR A 163 8.74 -21.02 -12.25
N LEU A 164 8.68 -19.70 -12.00
CA LEU A 164 9.79 -18.79 -12.29
C LEU A 164 11.04 -19.12 -11.45
N GLU A 165 10.87 -19.49 -10.18
CA GLU A 165 11.98 -19.89 -9.30
C GLU A 165 12.65 -21.20 -9.77
N GLN A 166 11.86 -22.20 -10.21
CA GLN A 166 12.40 -23.46 -10.73
C GLN A 166 13.22 -23.27 -12.02
N VAL A 167 12.73 -22.43 -12.95
CA VAL A 167 13.45 -22.12 -14.20
C VAL A 167 14.75 -21.35 -13.91
N SER A 168 14.75 -20.50 -12.89
CA SER A 168 15.94 -19.75 -12.47
C SER A 168 17.00 -20.66 -11.85
N GLN A 169 16.60 -21.71 -11.12
CA GLN A 169 17.51 -22.67 -10.49
C GLN A 169 18.08 -23.73 -11.45
N GLN A 170 17.39 -24.01 -12.56
CA GLN A 170 17.87 -24.94 -13.60
C GLN A 170 18.89 -24.32 -14.57
N ASN A 171 18.98 -22.98 -14.60
CA ASN A 171 19.88 -22.23 -15.48
C ASN A 171 21.17 -21.75 -14.78
N VAL A 172 21.51 -22.30 -13.60
CA VAL A 172 22.74 -22.04 -12.84
C VAL A 172 23.60 -23.30 -12.76
#